data_AF-A0A3D0UQ60-F1
#
_entry.id   AF-A0A3D0UQ60-F1
#
_cell.length_a   1.000
_cell.length_b   1.000
_cell.length_c   1.000
_cell.angle_alpha   90.00
_cell.angle_beta   90.00
_cell.angle_gamma   90.00
#
_symmetry.space_group_name_H-M   'P 1'
#
loop_
_entity.id
_entity.type
_entity.pdbx_description
1 polymer ?
#
loop_
_entity_poly.entity_id
_entity_poly.type
_entity_poly.pdbx_seq_one_letter_code
_entity_poly.pdbx_strand_id
1 'polypeptide(L)'
;MRLRRSGGVLVHPTSFPGKYGIGDLGAGAYNFIDFLEKAKQSIWQVLPLGPTGYGDSPYQSFSAFAGNPLLISPEKMVKDGFMPAELLADLPNFPVDKVDFGWVIHYKKQLQKLAFLNFETSGAVAHKDAFEEFCLSNSYWLDDYALFMAIKDYFEEKDGGVWNLWPDDIALRHPKAIKAWSKRLKGEVRLHKFNQYVFFEQWLALKKYANDRGIK
;
A
#
# COMPACT_ATOMS: atom_id res chain seq x y z
N MET A 1 -30.03 8.68 2.57
CA MET A 1 -29.12 9.37 3.51
C MET A 1 -29.45 10.86 3.48
N ARG A 2 -29.72 11.51 4.63
CA ARG A 2 -29.95 12.97 4.68
C ARG A 2 -28.65 13.64 5.12
N LEU A 3 -27.97 14.29 4.19
CA LEU A 3 -26.72 15.00 4.48
C LEU A 3 -27.05 16.30 5.23
N ARG A 4 -26.41 16.53 6.38
CA ARG A 4 -26.38 17.86 7.00
C ARG A 4 -25.53 18.76 6.09
N ARG A 5 -25.82 20.07 6.06
CA ARG A 5 -24.98 21.03 5.33
C ARG A 5 -23.55 20.94 5.90
N SER A 6 -22.59 20.64 5.03
CA SER A 6 -21.19 20.37 5.35
C SER A 6 -20.27 21.03 4.32
N GLY A 7 -19.04 21.36 4.74
CA GLY A 7 -17.92 21.70 3.86
C GLY A 7 -16.87 20.59 3.89
N GLY A 8 -16.08 20.51 2.82
CA GLY A 8 -15.02 19.53 2.68
C GLY A 8 -13.98 19.90 1.63
N VAL A 9 -12.91 19.11 1.60
CA VAL A 9 -11.78 19.31 0.69
C VAL A 9 -11.48 18.00 -0.04
N LEU A 10 -11.25 18.10 -1.35
CA LEU A 10 -10.75 17.01 -2.20
C LEU A 10 -9.23 17.10 -2.28
N VAL A 11 -8.52 16.16 -1.66
CA VAL A 11 -7.06 16.00 -1.77
C VAL A 11 -6.73 14.52 -1.71
N HIS A 12 -5.98 14.01 -2.70
CA HIS A 12 -5.48 12.64 -2.65
C HIS A 12 -4.25 12.55 -1.73
N PRO A 13 -4.09 11.50 -0.90
CA PRO A 13 -2.88 11.25 -0.13
C PRO A 13 -1.54 11.42 -0.85
N THR A 14 -1.46 11.12 -2.15
CA THR A 14 -0.24 11.30 -2.94
C THR A 14 0.23 12.75 -3.04
N SER A 15 -0.68 13.71 -2.82
CA SER A 15 -0.44 15.15 -2.91
C SER A 15 0.01 15.79 -1.60
N PHE A 16 0.08 15.02 -0.51
CA PHE A 16 0.60 15.56 0.74
C PHE A 16 2.11 15.82 0.66
N PRO A 17 2.60 16.90 1.28
CA PRO A 17 4.04 17.15 1.36
C PRO A 17 4.72 16.04 2.16
N GLY A 18 5.87 15.57 1.69
CA GLY A 18 6.61 14.48 2.31
C GLY A 18 8.03 14.36 1.77
N LYS A 19 8.88 13.64 2.51
CA LYS A 19 10.31 13.47 2.17
C LYS A 19 10.56 12.35 1.17
N TYR A 20 9.61 11.42 1.02
CA TYR A 20 9.80 10.14 0.32
C TYR A 20 9.27 10.17 -1.12
N GLY A 21 9.33 11.33 -1.78
CA GLY A 21 8.96 11.56 -3.18
C GLY A 21 7.47 11.50 -3.52
N ILE A 22 6.63 11.06 -2.60
CA ILE A 22 5.17 11.03 -2.71
C ILE A 22 4.55 11.24 -1.32
N GLY A 23 3.38 11.87 -1.27
CA GLY A 23 2.60 11.91 -0.04
C GLY A 23 2.16 10.51 0.39
N ASP A 24 2.09 10.30 1.71
CA ASP A 24 1.82 9.00 2.32
C ASP A 24 0.83 9.10 3.50
N LEU A 25 0.53 7.98 4.14
CA LEU A 25 -0.38 7.90 5.30
C LEU A 25 0.30 8.27 6.64
N GLY A 26 1.40 9.02 6.58
CA GLY A 26 2.18 9.52 7.71
C GLY A 26 1.85 10.96 8.08
N ALA A 27 2.84 11.68 8.62
CA ALA A 27 2.67 12.98 9.26
C ALA A 27 1.91 14.01 8.39
N GLY A 28 2.15 14.03 7.07
CA GLY A 28 1.45 14.93 6.15
C GLY A 28 -0.08 14.75 6.18
N ALA A 29 -0.54 13.50 6.22
CA ALA A 29 -1.97 13.20 6.29
C ALA A 29 -2.60 13.57 7.64
N TYR A 30 -1.90 13.33 8.75
CA TYR A 30 -2.37 13.74 10.09
C TYR A 30 -2.45 15.26 10.23
N ASN A 31 -1.42 15.97 9.75
CA ASN A 31 -1.42 17.44 9.72
C ASN A 31 -2.57 18.01 8.88
N PHE A 32 -2.90 17.35 7.76
CA PHE A 32 -4.04 17.74 6.94
C PHE A 32 -5.38 17.55 7.65
N ILE A 33 -5.55 16.46 8.41
CA ILE A 33 -6.75 16.26 9.24
C ILE A 33 -6.86 17.35 10.31
N ASP A 34 -5.76 17.70 10.99
CA ASP A 34 -5.75 18.80 11.96
C ASP A 34 -6.09 20.15 11.30
N PHE A 35 -5.65 20.36 10.06
CA PHE A 35 -6.04 21.53 9.27
C PHE A 35 -7.54 21.54 8.98
N LEU A 36 -8.12 20.42 8.54
CA LEU A 36 -9.56 20.32 8.27
C LEU A 36 -10.39 20.62 9.53
N GLU A 37 -9.99 20.07 10.67
CA GLU A 37 -10.64 20.33 11.97
C GLU A 37 -10.60 21.82 12.31
N LYS A 38 -9.42 22.46 12.25
CA LYS A 38 -9.25 23.89 12.52
C LYS A 38 -10.03 24.77 11.54
N ALA A 39 -10.13 24.35 10.29
CA ALA A 39 -10.89 25.00 9.23
C ALA A 39 -12.40 24.68 9.28
N LYS A 40 -12.87 23.92 10.28
CA LYS A 40 -14.26 23.49 10.46
C LYS A 40 -14.84 22.73 9.26
N GLN A 41 -13.97 22.03 8.52
CA GLN A 41 -14.38 21.10 7.47
C GLN A 41 -14.79 19.76 8.10
N SER A 42 -15.69 19.04 7.43
CA SER A 42 -16.25 17.77 7.95
C SER A 42 -16.22 16.63 6.95
N ILE A 43 -15.70 16.87 5.75
CA ILE A 43 -15.58 15.88 4.67
C ILE A 43 -14.17 15.96 4.08
N TRP A 44 -13.49 14.82 4.01
CA TRP A 44 -12.28 14.64 3.21
C TRP A 44 -12.58 13.67 2.07
N GLN A 45 -12.53 14.18 0.84
CA GLN A 45 -12.69 13.34 -0.34
C GLN A 45 -11.31 12.95 -0.89
N VAL A 46 -11.18 11.68 -1.29
CA VAL A 46 -10.00 11.11 -1.94
C VAL A 46 -10.36 10.52 -3.31
N LEU A 47 -9.35 10.36 -4.16
CA LEU A 47 -9.45 9.49 -5.34
C LEU A 47 -9.34 8.00 -4.89
N PRO A 48 -9.57 7.01 -5.77
CA PRO A 48 -9.39 5.61 -5.42
C PRO A 48 -8.00 5.33 -4.83
N LEU A 49 -7.94 4.48 -3.80
CA LEU A 49 -6.70 4.19 -3.06
C LEU A 49 -6.04 2.88 -3.50
N GLY A 50 -6.41 2.35 -4.66
CA GLY A 50 -5.92 1.07 -5.17
C GLY A 50 -4.50 1.13 -5.77
N PRO A 51 -3.80 0.00 -5.86
CA PRO A 51 -2.50 -0.08 -6.52
C PRO A 51 -2.61 0.26 -8.00
N THR A 52 -1.87 1.26 -8.45
CA THR A 52 -1.95 1.81 -9.81
C THR A 52 -1.18 0.95 -10.82
N GLY A 53 -1.75 0.81 -12.03
CA GLY A 53 -1.08 0.21 -13.18
C GLY A 53 -0.25 1.20 -14.00
N TYR A 54 -0.01 0.87 -15.27
CA TYR A 54 0.73 1.73 -16.20
C TYR A 54 0.04 3.10 -16.34
N GLY A 55 0.82 4.18 -16.21
CA GLY A 55 0.34 5.57 -16.25
C GLY A 55 -0.14 6.11 -14.90
N ASP A 56 0.06 5.36 -13.81
CA ASP A 56 -0.10 5.82 -12.41
C ASP A 56 -1.51 6.33 -12.04
N SER A 57 -2.51 6.00 -12.87
CA SER A 57 -3.89 6.44 -12.69
C SER A 57 -4.57 5.66 -11.56
N PRO A 58 -5.13 6.34 -10.54
CA PRO A 58 -5.94 5.71 -9.49
C PRO A 58 -7.17 4.94 -10.03
N TYR A 59 -7.61 5.25 -11.24
CA TYR A 59 -8.77 4.63 -11.89
C TYR A 59 -8.43 3.35 -12.67
N GLN A 60 -7.15 3.01 -12.80
CA GLN A 60 -6.68 1.79 -13.43
C GLN A 60 -5.92 0.93 -12.41
N SER A 61 -6.67 0.36 -11.48
CA SER A 61 -6.13 -0.41 -10.35
C SER A 61 -5.94 -1.90 -10.69
N PHE A 62 -4.90 -2.53 -10.13
CA PHE A 62 -4.72 -3.99 -10.20
C PHE A 62 -5.74 -4.77 -9.34
N SER A 63 -6.44 -4.10 -8.43
CA SER A 63 -7.45 -4.72 -7.57
C SER A 63 -8.51 -3.72 -7.14
N ALA A 64 -9.75 -4.19 -7.03
CA ALA A 64 -10.85 -3.42 -6.45
C ALA A 64 -10.83 -3.36 -4.92
N PHE A 65 -10.00 -4.20 -4.27
CA PHE A 65 -9.95 -4.35 -2.80
C PHE A 65 -8.65 -3.83 -2.20
N ALA A 66 -7.52 -4.04 -2.89
CA ALA A 66 -6.20 -3.74 -2.37
C ALA A 66 -5.97 -2.24 -2.20
N GLY A 67 -5.11 -1.87 -1.25
CA GLY A 67 -4.57 -0.54 -1.08
C GLY A 67 -3.25 -0.33 -1.81
N ASN A 68 -2.96 0.92 -2.18
CA ASN A 68 -1.76 1.31 -2.89
C ASN A 68 -0.52 1.26 -1.97
N PRO A 69 0.45 0.35 -2.19
CA PRO A 69 1.64 0.25 -1.35
C PRO A 69 2.51 1.50 -1.34
N LEU A 70 2.41 2.38 -2.35
CA LEU A 70 3.18 3.63 -2.40
C LEU A 70 2.76 4.62 -1.30
N LEU A 71 1.53 4.50 -0.80
CA LEU A 71 0.99 5.33 0.27
C LEU A 71 1.45 4.89 1.67
N ILE A 72 2.15 3.76 1.78
CA ILE A 72 2.72 3.31 3.06
C ILE A 72 3.80 4.31 3.49
N SER A 73 3.65 4.83 4.70
CA SER A 73 4.58 5.78 5.30
C SER A 73 5.81 5.04 5.86
N PRO A 74 7.03 5.34 5.37
CA PRO A 74 8.25 4.73 5.86
C PRO A 74 8.57 5.14 7.30
N GLU A 75 8.29 6.40 7.68
CA GLU A 75 8.46 6.86 9.07
C GLU A 75 7.56 6.07 10.03
N LYS A 76 6.31 5.75 9.62
CA LYS A 76 5.44 4.89 10.44
C LYS A 76 5.94 3.45 10.51
N MET A 77 6.46 2.88 9.42
CA MET A 77 7.06 1.54 9.47
C MET A 77 8.20 1.45 10.49
N VAL A 78 9.02 2.51 10.60
CA VAL A 78 10.05 2.60 11.64
C VAL A 78 9.45 2.73 13.03
N LYS A 79 8.52 3.67 13.20
CA LYS A 79 7.85 3.93 14.49
C LYS A 79 7.13 2.69 15.03
N ASP A 80 6.48 1.95 14.14
CA ASP A 80 5.68 0.77 14.46
C ASP A 80 6.56 -0.51 14.52
N GLY A 81 7.90 -0.38 14.42
CA GLY A 81 8.83 -1.49 14.65
C GLY A 81 8.95 -2.51 13.52
N PHE A 82 8.43 -2.21 12.32
CA PHE A 82 8.56 -3.09 11.16
C PHE A 82 9.97 -3.08 10.57
N MET A 83 10.70 -1.97 10.74
CA MET A 83 12.06 -1.84 10.22
C MET A 83 12.88 -0.82 11.02
N PRO A 84 14.21 -0.96 11.07
CA PRO A 84 15.07 -0.02 11.79
C PRO A 84 15.24 1.32 11.05
N ALA A 85 15.55 2.40 11.77
CA ALA A 85 15.60 3.76 11.24
C ALA A 85 16.72 3.96 10.21
N GLU A 86 17.79 3.18 10.32
CA GLU A 86 18.98 3.18 9.48
C GLU A 86 18.63 2.89 8.00
N LEU A 87 17.55 2.15 7.74
CA LEU A 87 17.08 1.90 6.37
C LEU A 87 16.49 3.15 5.69
N LEU A 88 16.26 4.23 6.43
CA LEU A 88 15.84 5.52 5.89
C LEU A 88 16.99 6.53 5.74
N ALA A 89 18.23 6.16 6.08
CA ALA A 89 19.37 7.07 6.07
C ALA A 89 19.70 7.59 4.65
N ASP A 90 19.68 6.70 3.66
CA ASP A 90 20.01 7.02 2.27
C ASP A 90 18.77 7.50 1.50
N LEU A 91 18.22 8.65 1.91
CA LEU A 91 17.07 9.26 1.25
C LEU A 91 17.47 9.88 -0.10
N PRO A 92 16.89 9.44 -1.24
CA PRO A 92 17.11 10.08 -2.53
C PRO A 92 16.58 11.52 -2.55
N ASN A 93 17.23 12.38 -3.35
CA ASN A 93 16.75 13.74 -3.57
C ASN A 93 15.57 13.74 -4.55
N PHE A 94 14.35 13.64 -4.02
CA PHE A 94 13.13 13.67 -4.84
C PHE A 94 12.68 15.11 -5.15
N PRO A 95 12.02 15.33 -6.31
CA PRO A 95 11.31 16.59 -6.55
C PRO A 95 10.26 16.86 -5.47
N VAL A 96 10.12 18.13 -5.07
CA VAL A 96 9.19 18.54 -4.00
C VAL A 96 7.84 19.04 -4.52
N ASP A 97 7.77 19.34 -5.82
CA ASP A 97 6.64 19.96 -6.51
C ASP A 97 5.79 18.97 -7.31
N LYS A 98 6.33 17.78 -7.60
CA LYS A 98 5.66 16.71 -8.34
C LYS A 98 6.16 15.33 -7.93
N VAL A 99 5.32 14.33 -8.15
CA VAL A 99 5.69 12.91 -7.96
C VAL A 99 6.41 12.41 -9.20
N ASP A 100 7.65 11.94 -9.04
CA ASP A 100 8.33 11.11 -10.04
C ASP A 100 8.05 9.64 -9.74
N PHE A 101 6.99 9.10 -10.34
CA PHE A 101 6.52 7.74 -10.07
C PHE A 101 7.58 6.68 -10.40
N GLY A 102 8.41 6.88 -11.43
CA GLY A 102 9.47 5.94 -11.79
C GLY A 102 10.46 5.73 -10.65
N TRP A 103 10.97 6.84 -10.09
CA TRP A 103 11.91 6.80 -8.97
C TRP A 103 11.24 6.37 -7.65
N VAL A 104 10.02 6.85 -7.39
CA VAL A 104 9.28 6.53 -6.16
C VAL A 104 8.91 5.06 -6.09
N ILE A 105 8.43 4.46 -7.19
CA ILE A 105 8.09 3.04 -7.23
C ILE A 105 9.31 2.19 -6.92
N HIS A 106 10.46 2.50 -7.53
CA HIS A 106 11.70 1.77 -7.27
C HIS A 106 12.08 1.85 -5.79
N TYR A 107 12.18 3.07 -5.25
CA TYR A 107 12.58 3.31 -3.86
C TYR A 107 11.63 2.64 -2.86
N LYS A 108 10.31 2.84 -3.01
CA LYS A 108 9.30 2.25 -2.10
C LYS A 108 9.30 0.72 -2.16
N LYS A 109 9.45 0.11 -3.35
CA LYS A 109 9.57 -1.35 -3.49
C LYS A 109 10.79 -1.89 -2.73
N GLN A 110 11.93 -1.20 -2.78
CA GLN A 110 13.12 -1.62 -2.03
C GLN A 110 12.89 -1.55 -0.52
N LEU A 111 12.34 -0.44 -0.01
CA LEU A 111 12.02 -0.30 1.41
C LEU A 111 11.03 -1.37 1.89
N GLN A 112 9.99 -1.66 1.12
CA GLN A 112 9.01 -2.70 1.45
C GLN A 112 9.65 -4.09 1.53
N LYS A 113 10.56 -4.43 0.61
CA LYS A 113 11.32 -5.69 0.65
C LYS A 113 12.18 -5.78 1.91
N LEU A 114 12.90 -4.70 2.25
CA LEU A 114 13.75 -4.66 3.45
C LEU A 114 12.94 -4.72 4.74
N ALA A 115 11.81 -4.01 4.81
CA ALA A 115 10.89 -4.07 5.94
C ALA A 115 10.30 -5.47 6.13
N PHE A 116 9.91 -6.12 5.04
CA PHE A 116 9.39 -7.49 5.10
C PHE A 116 10.46 -8.50 5.55
N LEU A 117 11.70 -8.37 5.06
CA LEU A 117 12.82 -9.20 5.52
C LEU A 117 13.04 -9.03 7.02
N ASN A 118 13.08 -7.79 7.53
CA ASN A 118 13.20 -7.52 8.96
C ASN A 118 12.02 -8.08 9.76
N PHE A 119 10.79 -7.94 9.26
CA PHE A 119 9.60 -8.51 9.86
C PHE A 119 9.66 -10.04 9.96
N GLU A 120 10.09 -10.73 8.90
CA GLU A 120 10.23 -12.19 8.90
C GLU A 120 11.33 -12.66 9.87
N THR A 121 12.50 -12.00 9.90
CA THR A 121 13.64 -12.42 10.74
C THR A 121 13.50 -12.02 12.20
N SER A 122 12.97 -10.83 12.45
CA SER A 122 13.11 -10.14 13.74
C SER A 122 11.84 -9.38 14.16
N GLY A 123 10.75 -9.48 13.40
CA GLY A 123 9.47 -8.87 13.73
C GLY A 123 8.91 -9.41 15.04
N ALA A 124 8.38 -8.51 15.87
CA ALA A 124 7.75 -8.86 17.13
C ALA A 124 6.62 -9.88 16.92
N VAL A 125 6.47 -10.83 17.85
CA VAL A 125 5.45 -11.89 17.78
C VAL A 125 4.06 -11.33 17.58
N ALA A 126 3.72 -10.24 18.28
CA ALA A 126 2.42 -9.57 18.14
C ALA A 126 2.13 -9.08 16.71
N HIS A 127 3.14 -8.59 15.97
CA HIS A 127 2.97 -8.22 14.56
C HIS A 127 2.78 -9.44 13.68
N LYS A 128 3.48 -10.55 13.96
CA LYS A 128 3.32 -11.80 13.20
C LYS A 128 1.92 -12.37 13.39
N ASP A 129 1.42 -12.41 14.61
CA ASP A 129 0.06 -12.90 14.89
C ASP A 129 -1.01 -12.02 14.23
N ALA A 130 -0.89 -10.69 14.35
CA ALA A 130 -1.80 -9.75 13.69
C ALA A 130 -1.75 -9.86 12.16
N PHE A 131 -0.57 -10.10 11.59
CA PHE A 131 -0.41 -10.32 10.16
C PHE A 131 -1.09 -11.61 9.69
N GLU A 132 -0.92 -12.72 10.40
CA GLU A 132 -1.58 -13.99 10.05
C GLU A 132 -3.11 -13.87 10.19
N GLU A 133 -3.60 -13.19 11.24
CA GLU A 133 -5.03 -12.90 11.40
C GLU A 133 -5.58 -12.03 10.26
N PHE A 134 -4.85 -10.98 9.88
CA PHE A 134 -5.20 -10.16 8.70
C PHE A 134 -5.29 -11.02 7.44
N CYS A 135 -4.32 -11.94 7.24
CA CYS A 135 -4.32 -12.84 6.10
C CYS A 135 -5.53 -13.77 6.08
N LEU A 136 -5.89 -14.36 7.23
CA LEU A 136 -7.04 -15.24 7.35
C LEU A 136 -8.35 -14.48 7.08
N SER A 137 -8.54 -13.35 7.75
CA SER A 137 -9.73 -12.49 7.64
C SER A 137 -9.96 -11.93 6.22
N ASN A 138 -8.89 -11.79 5.43
CA ASN A 138 -8.94 -11.22 4.08
C ASN A 138 -8.67 -12.22 2.95
N SER A 139 -8.56 -13.51 3.27
CA SER A 139 -8.17 -14.57 2.32
C SER A 139 -9.01 -14.59 1.04
N TYR A 140 -10.30 -14.25 1.12
CA TYR A 140 -11.22 -14.24 -0.02
C TYR A 140 -10.81 -13.33 -1.19
N TRP A 141 -9.99 -12.30 -0.95
CA TRP A 141 -9.46 -11.41 -2.00
C TRP A 141 -7.93 -11.33 -1.97
N LEU A 142 -7.33 -11.44 -0.78
CA LEU A 142 -5.92 -11.21 -0.56
C LEU A 142 -5.05 -12.31 -1.19
N ASP A 143 -5.49 -13.57 -1.14
CA ASP A 143 -4.74 -14.70 -1.67
C ASP A 143 -4.57 -14.59 -3.19
N ASP A 144 -5.66 -14.26 -3.88
CA ASP A 144 -5.67 -14.06 -5.32
C ASP A 144 -4.90 -12.82 -5.74
N TYR A 145 -5.09 -11.69 -5.03
CA TYR A 145 -4.34 -10.47 -5.28
C TYR A 145 -2.83 -10.68 -5.13
N ALA A 146 -2.40 -11.28 -4.02
CA ALA A 146 -0.98 -11.44 -3.72
C ALA A 146 -0.31 -12.43 -4.70
N LEU A 147 -1.01 -13.51 -5.08
CA LEU A 147 -0.52 -14.43 -6.11
C LEU A 147 -0.45 -13.76 -7.48
N PHE A 148 -1.48 -13.02 -7.87
CA PHE A 148 -1.49 -12.26 -9.12
C PHE A 148 -0.32 -11.28 -9.20
N MET A 149 -0.09 -10.48 -8.15
CA MET A 149 0.99 -9.50 -8.13
C MET A 149 2.37 -10.17 -8.15
N ALA A 150 2.55 -11.27 -7.41
CA ALA A 150 3.81 -12.02 -7.42
C ALA A 150 4.13 -12.59 -8.81
N ILE A 151 3.13 -13.17 -9.49
CA ILE A 151 3.30 -13.69 -10.86
C ILE A 151 3.55 -12.54 -11.84
N LYS A 152 2.84 -11.42 -11.68
CA LYS A 152 3.06 -10.23 -12.48
C LYS A 152 4.49 -9.71 -12.37
N ASP A 153 5.01 -9.55 -11.15
CA ASP A 153 6.39 -9.11 -10.94
C ASP A 153 7.38 -10.11 -11.59
N TYR A 154 7.14 -11.43 -11.44
CA TYR A 154 7.99 -12.46 -12.04
C TYR A 154 8.04 -12.40 -13.59
N PHE A 155 6.93 -12.08 -14.25
CA PHE A 155 6.90 -11.97 -15.71
C PHE A 155 7.23 -10.58 -16.24
N GLU A 156 7.05 -9.51 -15.46
CA GLU A 156 7.47 -8.15 -15.84
C GLU A 156 8.98 -8.08 -16.04
N GLU A 157 9.77 -8.81 -15.24
CA GLU A 157 11.21 -8.99 -15.44
C GLU A 157 11.58 -9.73 -16.75
N LYS A 158 10.58 -10.27 -17.46
CA LYS A 158 10.72 -11.09 -18.68
C LYS A 158 9.88 -10.56 -19.84
N ASP A 159 9.57 -9.28 -19.83
CA ASP A 159 8.76 -8.59 -20.85
C ASP A 159 7.30 -9.11 -20.99
N GLY A 160 6.78 -9.80 -19.96
CA GLY A 160 5.46 -10.46 -19.93
C GLY A 160 4.48 -9.93 -18.88
N GLY A 161 4.47 -8.62 -18.62
CA GLY A 161 3.79 -8.01 -17.47
C GLY A 161 2.25 -7.99 -17.49
N VAL A 162 1.58 -8.54 -18.51
CA VAL A 162 0.11 -8.58 -18.66
C VAL A 162 -0.39 -10.01 -18.57
N TRP A 163 -1.41 -10.25 -17.74
CA TRP A 163 -1.82 -11.60 -17.36
C TRP A 163 -2.34 -12.48 -18.50
N ASN A 164 -2.91 -11.88 -19.54
CA ASN A 164 -3.41 -12.59 -20.71
C ASN A 164 -2.30 -13.06 -21.67
N LEU A 165 -1.04 -12.74 -21.37
CA LEU A 165 0.15 -13.22 -22.09
C LEU A 165 0.93 -14.25 -21.27
N TRP A 166 0.48 -14.58 -20.06
CA TRP A 166 1.09 -15.64 -19.25
C TRP A 166 0.81 -17.02 -19.86
N PRO A 167 1.59 -18.06 -19.50
CA PRO A 167 1.29 -19.43 -19.88
C PRO A 167 -0.18 -19.79 -19.57
N ASP A 168 -0.83 -20.49 -20.50
CA ASP A 168 -2.28 -20.78 -20.45
C ASP A 168 -2.72 -21.38 -19.12
N ASP A 169 -1.91 -22.25 -18.53
CA ASP A 169 -2.26 -22.95 -17.29
C ASP A 169 -2.43 -22.00 -16.09
N ILE A 170 -1.60 -20.95 -16.00
CA ILE A 170 -1.70 -19.94 -14.95
C ILE A 170 -2.64 -18.80 -15.34
N ALA A 171 -2.69 -18.41 -16.61
CA ALA A 171 -3.64 -17.41 -17.11
C ALA A 171 -5.10 -17.87 -16.92
N LEU A 172 -5.38 -19.16 -17.14
CA LEU A 172 -6.68 -19.80 -16.93
C LEU A 172 -6.85 -20.37 -15.51
N ARG A 173 -5.89 -20.13 -14.62
CA ARG A 173 -5.93 -20.48 -13.19
C ARG A 173 -6.18 -21.98 -12.93
N HIS A 174 -5.56 -22.86 -13.72
CA HIS A 174 -5.64 -24.30 -13.49
C HIS A 174 -5.17 -24.64 -12.05
N PRO A 175 -5.91 -25.45 -11.28
CA PRO A 175 -5.61 -25.68 -9.86
C PRO A 175 -4.19 -26.18 -9.59
N LYS A 176 -3.64 -27.01 -10.49
CA LYS A 176 -2.25 -27.50 -10.42
C LYS A 176 -1.24 -26.36 -10.60
N ALA A 177 -1.48 -25.46 -11.57
CA ALA A 177 -0.63 -24.31 -11.83
C ALA A 177 -0.68 -23.33 -10.65
N ILE A 178 -1.86 -22.99 -10.15
CA ILE A 178 -2.04 -22.14 -8.95
C ILE A 178 -1.23 -22.69 -7.78
N LYS A 179 -1.37 -23.98 -7.46
CA LYS A 179 -0.61 -24.61 -6.37
C LYS A 179 0.91 -24.55 -6.60
N ALA A 180 1.37 -24.78 -7.84
CA ALA A 180 2.78 -24.73 -8.19
C ALA A 180 3.35 -23.30 -8.05
N TRP A 181 2.64 -22.30 -8.57
CA TRP A 181 3.03 -20.89 -8.50
C TRP A 181 3.00 -20.34 -7.07
N SER A 182 1.97 -20.65 -6.28
CA SER A 182 1.90 -20.27 -4.86
C SER A 182 3.05 -20.87 -4.04
N LYS A 183 3.50 -22.08 -4.38
CA LYS A 183 4.68 -22.68 -3.74
C LYS A 183 5.98 -22.03 -4.22
N ARG A 184 6.10 -21.78 -5.53
CA ARG A 184 7.29 -21.21 -6.17
C ARG A 184 7.57 -19.80 -5.66
N LEU A 185 6.53 -18.97 -5.57
CA LEU A 185 6.62 -17.54 -5.23
C LEU A 185 6.16 -17.27 -3.79
N LYS A 186 6.36 -18.22 -2.87
CA LYS A 186 5.83 -18.13 -1.51
C LYS A 186 6.29 -16.86 -0.78
N GLY A 187 7.55 -16.45 -0.98
CA GLY A 187 8.12 -15.26 -0.33
C GLY A 187 7.52 -13.97 -0.89
N GLU A 188 7.43 -13.87 -2.20
CA GLU A 188 6.87 -12.73 -2.93
C GLU A 188 5.37 -12.58 -2.65
N VAL A 189 4.62 -13.69 -2.58
CA VAL A 189 3.23 -13.69 -2.16
C VAL A 189 3.09 -13.15 -0.74
N ARG A 190 3.93 -13.62 0.21
CA ARG A 190 3.89 -13.09 1.59
C ARG A 190 4.27 -11.60 1.64
N LEU A 191 5.24 -11.14 0.86
CA LEU A 191 5.59 -9.72 0.75
C LEU A 191 4.38 -8.88 0.31
N HIS A 192 3.66 -9.31 -0.73
CA HIS A 192 2.46 -8.61 -1.20
C HIS A 192 1.36 -8.58 -0.13
N LYS A 193 1.18 -9.68 0.60
CA LYS A 193 0.27 -9.72 1.75
C LYS A 193 0.69 -8.77 2.86
N PHE A 194 1.98 -8.74 3.19
CA PHE A 194 2.55 -7.87 4.21
C PHE A 194 2.31 -6.39 3.87
N ASN A 195 2.54 -6.00 2.61
CA ASN A 195 2.27 -4.64 2.15
C ASN A 195 0.80 -4.25 2.34
N GLN A 196 -0.15 -5.17 2.09
CA GLN A 196 -1.57 -4.91 2.33
C GLN A 196 -1.87 -4.78 3.83
N TYR A 197 -1.32 -5.67 4.66
CA TYR A 197 -1.47 -5.57 6.11
C TYR A 197 -1.01 -4.21 6.63
N VAL A 198 0.22 -3.79 6.29
CA VAL A 198 0.77 -2.50 6.71
C VAL A 198 -0.05 -1.33 6.16
N PHE A 199 -0.50 -1.39 4.90
CA PHE A 199 -1.37 -0.36 4.34
C PHE A 199 -2.66 -0.20 5.15
N PHE A 200 -3.36 -1.30 5.45
CA PHE A 200 -4.64 -1.25 6.17
C PHE A 200 -4.46 -0.81 7.62
N GLU A 201 -3.37 -1.20 8.29
CA GLU A 201 -3.03 -0.68 9.62
C GLU A 201 -2.89 0.84 9.61
N GLN A 202 -2.11 1.39 8.67
CA GLN A 202 -1.91 2.83 8.57
C GLN A 202 -3.19 3.57 8.16
N TRP A 203 -3.95 3.04 7.20
CA TRP A 203 -5.18 3.65 6.71
C TRP A 203 -6.28 3.67 7.79
N LEU A 204 -6.48 2.56 8.50
CA LEU A 204 -7.50 2.46 9.53
C LEU A 204 -7.16 3.35 10.74
N ALA A 205 -5.87 3.45 11.12
CA ALA A 205 -5.43 4.37 12.16
C ALA A 205 -5.68 5.84 11.77
N LEU A 206 -5.37 6.21 10.51
CA LEU A 206 -5.62 7.57 9.99
C LEU A 206 -7.12 7.87 9.92
N LYS A 207 -7.92 6.92 9.42
CA LYS A 207 -9.37 7.05 9.35
C LYS A 207 -9.98 7.21 10.75
N LYS A 208 -9.50 6.44 11.74
CA LYS A 208 -9.93 6.62 13.13
C LYS A 208 -9.61 8.03 13.62
N TYR A 209 -8.39 8.51 13.36
CA TYR A 209 -7.95 9.85 13.76
C TYR A 209 -8.81 10.97 13.13
N ALA A 210 -9.20 10.81 11.87
CA ALA A 210 -10.15 11.71 11.19
C ALA A 210 -11.54 11.68 11.84
N ASN A 211 -12.07 10.48 12.07
CA ASN A 211 -13.39 10.28 12.66
C ASN A 211 -13.50 10.86 14.07
N ASP A 212 -12.45 10.68 14.90
CA ASP A 212 -12.38 11.22 16.26
C ASP A 212 -12.44 12.77 16.26
N ARG A 213 -12.13 13.42 15.14
CA ARG A 213 -12.20 14.88 14.90
C ARG A 213 -13.43 15.31 14.10
N GLY A 214 -14.38 14.40 13.87
CA GLY A 214 -15.62 14.69 13.14
C GLY A 214 -15.46 14.85 11.63
N ILE A 215 -14.33 14.40 11.07
CA ILE A 215 -14.08 14.41 9.62
C ILE A 215 -14.49 13.05 9.05
N LYS A 216 -15.25 13.07 7.96
CA LYS A 216 -15.79 11.89 7.27
C LYS A 216 -15.10 11.63 5.95
#